data_AF-A0A7W8GF45-F1
#
_entry.id   AF-A0A7W8GF45-F1
#
_cell.length_a   1.000
_cell.length_b   1.000
_cell.length_c   1.000
_cell.angle_alpha   90.00
_cell.angle_beta   90.00
_cell.angle_gamma   90.00
#
_symmetry.space_group_name_H-M   'P 1'
#
loop_
_entity.id
_entity.type
_entity.pdbx_description
1 polymer ?
#
loop_
_entity_poly.entity_id
_entity_poly.type
_entity_poly.pdbx_seq_one_letter_code
_entity_poly.pdbx_strand_id
1 'polypeptide(L)'
;MLASIFHRVWARAQGTYMGVGNDLRYTPSTCFETFPFPRPVEDHRAEVEKWARYVVQLREHLLGQDPKATLTGLYNAVAGLRVESDATHPVAALATAHDHLDTAVAAAYGWDWTLTEDEVLSRLLALNLERSSAGTDLA
;
A
#
# COMPACT_ATOMS: atom_id res chain seq x y z
N MET A 1 -3.71 1.29 -5.33
CA MET A 1 -2.28 1.67 -5.46
C MET A 1 -1.73 2.34 -4.21
N LEU A 2 -2.12 3.57 -3.87
CA LEU A 2 -1.47 4.30 -2.74
C LEU A 2 -1.77 3.72 -1.35
N ALA A 3 -2.91 3.03 -1.19
CA ALA A 3 -3.29 2.36 0.04
C ALA A 3 -2.68 0.94 0.20
N SER A 4 -1.78 0.53 -0.71
CA SER A 4 -1.14 -0.79 -0.68
C SER A 4 0.20 -0.76 0.06
N ILE A 5 0.66 -1.93 0.50
CA ILE A 5 1.98 -2.10 1.11
C ILE A 5 3.11 -1.64 0.19
N PHE A 6 2.98 -1.83 -1.12
CA PHE A 6 3.97 -1.42 -2.13
C PHE A 6 4.28 0.07 -2.08
N HIS A 7 3.23 0.89 -2.04
CA HIS A 7 3.40 2.34 -1.96
C HIS A 7 3.90 2.77 -0.57
N ARG A 8 3.44 2.10 0.51
CA ARG A 8 3.90 2.38 1.87
C ARG A 8 5.40 2.13 2.04
N VAL A 9 5.88 0.98 1.56
CA VAL A 9 7.30 0.60 1.59
C VAL A 9 8.13 1.59 0.77
N TRP A 10 7.68 1.93 -0.44
CA TRP A 10 8.36 2.92 -1.27
C TRP A 10 8.42 4.31 -0.62
N ALA A 11 7.29 4.82 -0.13
CA ALA A 11 7.23 6.12 0.53
C ALA A 11 8.08 6.17 1.81
N ARG A 12 8.23 5.04 2.51
CA ARG A 12 9.13 4.94 3.67
C ARG A 12 10.61 4.99 3.28
N ALA A 13 10.98 4.33 2.17
CA ALA A 13 12.35 4.32 1.67
C ALA A 13 12.77 5.66 1.05
N GLN A 14 11.86 6.30 0.31
CA GLN A 14 12.13 7.56 -0.40
C GLN A 14 11.73 8.83 0.36
N GLY A 15 11.04 8.66 1.49
CA GLY A 15 10.65 9.74 2.39
C GLY A 15 11.87 10.34 3.09
N THR A 16 11.73 11.59 3.52
CA THR A 16 12.69 12.21 4.43
C THR A 16 12.15 12.14 5.86
N TYR A 17 13.04 11.99 6.84
CA TYR A 17 12.68 11.97 8.26
C TYR A 17 12.89 13.36 8.85
N MET A 18 11.94 13.85 9.66
CA MET A 18 12.07 15.13 10.35
C MET A 18 11.87 14.94 11.86
N GLY A 19 12.83 15.41 12.67
CA GLY A 19 12.73 15.41 14.14
C GLY A 19 13.28 14.16 14.84
N VAL A 20 13.15 14.13 16.18
CA VAL A 20 13.56 13.03 17.06
C VAL A 20 12.37 12.07 17.19
N GLY A 21 12.16 11.20 16.19
CA GLY A 21 11.00 10.30 16.19
C GLY A 21 10.74 9.48 14.92
N ASN A 22 11.52 9.64 13.85
CA ASN A 22 11.24 9.01 12.54
C ASN A 22 9.86 9.35 11.96
N ASP A 23 9.37 10.58 12.18
CA ASP A 23 8.15 11.06 11.52
C ASP A 23 8.40 11.13 10.00
N LEU A 24 7.78 10.22 9.26
CA LEU A 24 7.87 10.16 7.80
C LEU A 24 7.24 11.41 7.19
N ARG A 25 8.04 12.21 6.51
CA ARG A 25 7.54 13.32 5.70
C ARG A 25 7.26 12.84 4.28
N TYR A 26 5.98 12.70 3.95
CA TYR A 26 5.56 12.41 2.58
C TYR A 26 5.83 13.62 1.68
N THR A 27 6.77 13.47 0.74
CA THR A 27 7.08 14.49 -0.26
C THR A 27 6.67 13.96 -1.64
N PRO A 28 5.65 14.54 -2.30
CA PRO A 28 5.13 13.98 -3.55
C PRO A 28 6.19 13.76 -4.64
N SER A 29 7.14 14.68 -4.78
CA SER A 29 8.20 14.58 -5.79
C SER A 29 9.16 13.42 -5.57
N THR A 30 9.36 12.97 -4.33
CA THR A 30 10.25 11.82 -4.04
C THR A 30 9.50 10.53 -3.80
N CYS A 31 8.20 10.58 -3.46
CA CYS A 31 7.38 9.41 -3.13
C CYS A 31 6.40 9.03 -4.24
N PHE A 32 5.60 9.98 -4.73
CA PHE A 32 4.55 9.70 -5.72
C PHE A 32 5.13 9.68 -7.15
N GLU A 33 5.87 10.72 -7.52
CA GLU A 33 6.35 10.92 -8.89
C GLU A 33 7.39 9.88 -9.31
N THR A 34 8.13 9.34 -8.35
CA THR A 34 9.13 8.29 -8.56
C THR A 34 8.57 6.88 -8.37
N PHE A 35 7.31 6.74 -7.91
CA PHE A 35 6.74 5.43 -7.66
C PHE A 35 6.56 4.69 -9.00
N PRO A 36 7.17 3.51 -9.18
CA PRO A 36 7.05 2.78 -10.42
C PRO A 36 5.66 2.13 -10.49
N PHE A 37 4.66 2.86 -10.99
CA PHE A 37 3.29 2.33 -11.14
C PHE A 37 3.26 1.12 -12.07
N PRO A 38 2.46 0.08 -11.80
CA PRO A 38 2.28 -1.03 -12.71
C PRO A 38 1.59 -0.54 -13.99
N ARG A 39 1.74 -1.30 -15.08
CA ARG A 39 0.95 -1.13 -16.30
C ARG A 39 -0.06 -2.30 -16.39
N PRO A 40 -1.12 -2.31 -15.55
CA PRO A 40 -2.04 -3.43 -15.49
C PRO A 40 -2.85 -3.56 -16.78
N VAL A 41 -3.13 -4.81 -17.18
CA VAL A 41 -4.24 -5.09 -18.11
C VAL A 41 -5.59 -4.86 -17.40
N GLU A 42 -6.66 -4.72 -18.17
CA GLU A 42 -7.97 -4.27 -17.67
C GLU A 42 -8.50 -5.11 -16.50
N ASP A 43 -8.31 -6.43 -16.53
CA ASP A 43 -8.75 -7.34 -15.45
C ASP A 43 -8.09 -7.03 -14.11
N HIS A 44 -6.79 -6.73 -14.09
CA HIS A 44 -6.08 -6.37 -12.87
C HIS A 44 -6.50 -5.00 -12.36
N ARG A 45 -6.82 -4.05 -13.26
CA ARG A 45 -7.35 -2.74 -12.90
C ARG A 45 -8.70 -2.90 -12.18
N ALA A 46 -9.60 -3.72 -12.71
CA ALA A 46 -10.91 -3.96 -12.13
C ALA A 46 -10.82 -4.58 -10.73
N GLU A 47 -9.95 -5.57 -10.51
CA GLU A 47 -9.76 -6.17 -9.18
C GLU A 47 -9.16 -5.18 -8.18
N VAL A 48 -8.13 -4.40 -8.56
CA VAL A 48 -7.58 -3.35 -7.69
C VAL A 48 -8.65 -2.31 -7.32
N GLU A 49 -9.48 -1.91 -8.27
CA GLU A 49 -10.54 -0.94 -8.05
C GLU A 49 -11.63 -1.46 -7.11
N LYS A 50 -12.05 -2.72 -7.30
CA LYS A 50 -13.01 -3.42 -6.44
C LYS A 50 -12.53 -3.45 -4.98
N TRP A 51 -11.30 -3.90 -4.73
CA TRP A 51 -10.77 -3.97 -3.36
C TRP A 51 -10.48 -2.58 -2.76
N ALA A 52 -10.03 -1.62 -3.59
CA ALA A 52 -9.85 -0.25 -3.12
C ALA A 52 -11.17 0.39 -2.67
N ARG A 53 -12.26 0.21 -3.43
CA ARG A 53 -13.60 0.65 -3.01
C ARG A 53 -14.04 -0.03 -1.73
N TYR A 54 -13.85 -1.34 -1.63
CA TYR A 54 -14.27 -2.10 -0.45
C TYR A 54 -13.54 -1.65 0.83
N VAL A 55 -12.24 -1.36 0.73
CA VAL A 55 -11.46 -0.79 1.83
C VAL A 55 -12.02 0.56 2.28
N VAL A 56 -12.41 1.44 1.34
CA VAL A 56 -13.02 2.73 1.68
C VAL A 56 -14.36 2.53 2.39
N GLN A 57 -15.23 1.67 1.85
CA GLN A 57 -16.52 1.36 2.45
C GLN A 57 -16.39 0.81 3.88
N LEU A 58 -15.43 -0.09 4.12
CA LEU A 58 -15.18 -0.62 5.46
C LEU A 58 -14.69 0.46 6.42
N ARG A 59 -13.82 1.38 5.98
CA ARG A 59 -13.37 2.49 6.83
C ARG A 59 -14.53 3.39 7.21
N GLU A 60 -15.34 3.78 6.24
CA GLU A 60 -16.52 4.63 6.49
C GLU A 60 -17.50 3.95 7.44
N HIS A 61 -17.75 2.65 7.25
CA HIS A 61 -18.59 1.85 8.14
C HIS A 61 -18.05 1.82 9.57
N LEU A 62 -16.77 1.46 9.75
CA LEU A 62 -16.14 1.36 11.06
C LEU A 62 -16.05 2.72 11.78
N LEU A 63 -15.77 3.80 11.05
CA LEU A 63 -15.79 5.16 11.59
C LEU A 63 -17.21 5.62 11.96
N GLY A 64 -18.23 5.16 11.23
CA GLY A 64 -19.63 5.47 11.51
C GLY A 64 -20.21 4.73 12.73
N GLN A 65 -19.60 3.61 13.13
CA GLN A 65 -20.08 2.79 14.27
C GLN A 65 -19.70 3.36 15.64
N ASP A 66 -18.57 4.05 15.74
CA ASP A 66 -18.11 4.66 17.01
C ASP A 66 -17.70 6.12 16.76
N PRO A 67 -18.37 7.11 17.39
CA PRO A 67 -18.00 8.52 17.30
C PRO A 67 -16.56 8.85 17.75
N LYS A 68 -15.91 7.96 18.50
CA LYS A 68 -14.51 8.09 18.92
C LYS A 68 -13.52 7.37 17.99
N ALA A 69 -14.01 6.60 17.02
CA ALA A 69 -13.14 5.93 16.07
C ALA A 69 -12.35 6.96 15.24
N THR A 70 -11.08 6.68 15.04
CA THR A 70 -10.18 7.50 14.22
C THR A 70 -9.46 6.60 13.23
N LEU A 71 -9.05 7.15 12.08
CA LEU A 71 -8.24 6.40 11.12
C LEU A 71 -6.98 5.83 11.77
N THR A 72 -6.28 6.63 12.59
CA THR A 72 -5.10 6.17 13.34
C THR A 72 -5.42 4.98 14.23
N GLY A 73 -6.51 5.04 15.00
CA GLY A 73 -6.96 3.92 15.84
C GLY A 73 -7.25 2.66 15.04
N LEU A 74 -7.96 2.79 13.91
CA LEU A 74 -8.25 1.67 13.02
C LEU A 74 -6.97 1.03 12.47
N TYR A 75 -6.00 1.82 12.01
CA TYR A 75 -4.76 1.28 11.47
C TYR A 75 -3.81 0.71 12.51
N ASN A 76 -3.83 1.24 13.75
CA ASN A 76 -3.13 0.61 14.87
C ASN A 76 -3.70 -0.78 15.16
N ALA A 77 -5.03 -0.93 15.14
CA ALA A 77 -5.68 -2.23 15.27
C ALA A 77 -5.33 -3.17 14.10
N VAL A 78 -5.34 -2.68 12.85
CA VAL A 78 -4.88 -3.48 11.69
C VAL A 78 -3.43 -3.94 11.89
N ALA A 79 -2.54 -3.07 12.35
CA ALA A 79 -1.15 -3.43 12.60
C ALA A 79 -1.00 -4.51 13.68
N GLY A 80 -1.77 -4.40 14.78
CA GLY A 80 -1.84 -5.44 15.80
C GLY A 80 -2.34 -6.78 15.25
N LEU A 81 -3.41 -6.76 14.45
CA LEU A 81 -4.00 -7.96 13.84
C LEU A 81 -3.10 -8.68 12.84
N ARG A 82 -2.10 -7.98 12.29
CA ARG A 82 -1.07 -8.59 11.42
C ARG A 82 0.01 -9.32 12.22
N VAL A 83 0.19 -8.99 13.49
CA VAL A 83 1.12 -9.68 14.40
C VAL A 83 0.40 -10.85 15.06
N GLU A 84 -0.81 -10.61 15.56
CA GLU A 84 -1.65 -11.60 16.22
C GLU A 84 -3.04 -11.59 15.58
N SER A 85 -3.36 -12.65 14.85
CA SER A 85 -4.61 -12.72 14.11
C SER A 85 -5.79 -12.99 15.04
N ASP A 86 -6.80 -12.11 14.99
CA ASP A 86 -8.09 -12.30 15.64
C ASP A 86 -9.21 -12.00 14.64
N ALA A 87 -9.87 -13.05 14.15
CA ALA A 87 -10.97 -12.95 13.20
C ALA A 87 -12.25 -12.36 13.79
N THR A 88 -12.37 -12.30 15.13
CA THR A 88 -13.54 -11.75 15.83
C THR A 88 -13.45 -10.24 16.03
N HIS A 89 -12.26 -9.67 15.87
CA HIS A 89 -12.04 -8.24 16.03
C HIS A 89 -12.82 -7.45 14.96
N PRO A 90 -13.50 -6.34 15.30
CA PRO A 90 -14.33 -5.58 14.34
C PRO A 90 -13.54 -5.06 13.13
N VAL A 91 -12.23 -4.85 13.30
CA VAL A 91 -11.32 -4.35 12.25
C VAL A 91 -10.69 -5.50 11.42
N ALA A 92 -10.92 -6.78 11.74
CA ALA A 92 -10.34 -7.92 11.03
C ALA A 92 -10.68 -7.95 9.53
N ALA A 93 -11.91 -7.55 9.19
CA ALA A 93 -12.35 -7.42 7.80
C ALA A 93 -11.54 -6.37 7.02
N LEU A 94 -11.12 -5.28 7.68
CA LEU A 94 -10.30 -4.25 7.06
C LEU A 94 -8.87 -4.76 6.80
N ALA A 95 -8.29 -5.51 7.73
CA ALA A 95 -6.97 -6.14 7.53
C ALA A 95 -6.99 -7.10 6.34
N THR A 96 -8.01 -7.98 6.29
CA THR A 96 -8.22 -8.94 5.19
C THR A 96 -8.44 -8.23 3.84
N ALA A 97 -9.24 -7.16 3.81
CA ALA A 97 -9.46 -6.37 2.59
C ALA A 97 -8.18 -5.71 2.08
N HIS A 98 -7.30 -5.29 2.98
CA HIS A 98 -5.96 -4.80 2.62
C HIS A 98 -5.09 -5.91 2.02
N ASP A 99 -5.13 -7.13 2.55
CA ASP A 99 -4.37 -8.26 1.99
C ASP A 99 -4.85 -8.63 0.58
N HIS A 100 -6.16 -8.58 0.32
CA HIS A 100 -6.70 -8.76 -1.02
C HIS A 100 -6.30 -7.63 -1.97
N LEU A 101 -6.32 -6.37 -1.49
CA LEU A 101 -5.83 -5.24 -2.27
C LEU A 101 -4.35 -5.40 -2.62
N ASP A 102 -3.52 -5.82 -1.67
CA ASP A 102 -2.09 -6.06 -1.88
C ASP A 102 -1.86 -7.22 -2.87
N THR A 103 -2.65 -8.28 -2.78
CA THR A 103 -2.64 -9.38 -3.77
C THR A 103 -2.97 -8.88 -5.17
N ALA A 104 -4.03 -8.07 -5.32
CA ALA A 104 -4.43 -7.51 -6.61
C ALA A 104 -3.37 -6.55 -7.18
N VAL A 105 -2.72 -5.77 -6.31
CA VAL A 105 -1.62 -4.89 -6.71
C VAL A 105 -0.38 -5.71 -7.12
N ALA A 106 -0.04 -6.77 -6.40
CA ALA A 106 1.05 -7.68 -6.78
C ALA A 106 0.80 -8.29 -8.17
N ALA A 107 -0.42 -8.77 -8.41
CA ALA A 107 -0.83 -9.28 -9.72
C ALA A 107 -0.74 -8.21 -10.82
N ALA A 108 -1.10 -6.96 -10.53
CA ALA A 108 -0.91 -5.84 -11.47
C ALA A 108 0.57 -5.58 -11.83
N TYR A 109 1.50 -5.92 -10.93
CA TYR A 109 2.94 -5.92 -11.19
C TYR A 109 3.45 -7.19 -11.89
N GLY A 110 2.61 -8.23 -12.02
CA GLY A 110 3.03 -9.55 -12.46
C GLY A 110 3.83 -10.32 -11.42
N TRP A 111 3.62 -10.02 -10.13
CA TRP A 111 4.34 -10.63 -9.01
C TRP A 111 3.42 -11.54 -8.19
N ASP A 112 4.00 -12.63 -7.68
CA ASP A 112 3.34 -13.47 -6.69
C ASP A 112 3.31 -12.79 -5.30
N TRP A 113 2.28 -13.12 -4.51
CA TRP A 113 2.06 -12.67 -3.13
C TRP A 113 1.97 -13.90 -2.23
N THR A 114 2.53 -13.94 -1.01
CA THR A 114 3.02 -12.86 -0.14
C THR A 114 4.50 -12.51 -0.31
N LEU A 115 4.85 -11.22 -0.21
CA LEU A 115 6.23 -10.72 -0.23
C LEU A 115 6.57 -9.98 1.08
N THR A 116 7.82 -10.08 1.51
CA THR A 116 8.37 -9.27 2.60
C THR A 116 8.57 -7.81 2.18
N GLU A 117 8.67 -6.88 3.13
CA GLU A 117 8.90 -5.45 2.81
C GLU A 117 10.23 -5.26 2.03
N ASP A 118 11.27 -6.04 2.34
CA ASP A 118 12.56 -5.99 1.65
C ASP A 118 12.48 -6.51 0.20
N GLU A 119 11.72 -7.58 -0.04
CA GLU A 119 11.47 -8.08 -1.40
C GLU A 119 10.67 -7.09 -2.23
N VAL A 120 9.63 -6.50 -1.64
CA VAL A 120 8.83 -5.43 -2.26
C VAL A 120 9.72 -4.26 -2.65
N LEU A 121 10.54 -3.76 -1.72
CA LEU A 121 11.44 -2.64 -1.97
C LEU A 121 12.45 -2.96 -3.08
N SER A 122 13.07 -4.13 -3.01
CA SER A 122 14.07 -4.56 -3.99
C SER A 122 13.50 -4.64 -5.41
N ARG A 123 12.30 -5.21 -5.57
CA ARG A 123 11.62 -5.31 -6.87
C ARG A 123 11.19 -3.94 -7.40
N LEU A 124 10.67 -3.06 -6.54
CA LEU A 124 10.30 -1.69 -6.93
C LEU A 124 11.53 -0.89 -7.35
N LEU A 125 12.65 -1.00 -6.64
CA LEU A 125 13.89 -0.33 -7.00
C LEU A 125 14.41 -0.80 -8.37
N ALA A 126 14.43 -2.11 -8.60
CA ALA A 126 14.83 -2.68 -9.89
C ALA A 126 13.97 -2.16 -11.05
N LEU A 127 12.64 -2.15 -10.87
CA LEU A 127 11.70 -1.64 -11.87
C LEU A 127 11.87 -0.13 -12.11
N ASN A 128 12.16 0.65 -11.07
CA ASN A 128 12.39 2.08 -11.21
C ASN A 128 13.68 2.38 -11.98
N LEU A 129 14.75 1.62 -11.72
CA LEU A 129 16.03 1.73 -12.43
C LEU A 129 15.89 1.37 -13.91
N GLU A 130 15.22 0.25 -14.21
CA GLU A 130 14.95 -0.19 -15.59
C GLU A 130 14.19 0.88 -16.40
N ARG A 131 13.22 1.56 -15.79
CA ARG A 131 12.42 2.59 -16.47
C ARG A 131 13.13 3.91 -16.61
N SER A 132 14.00 4.24 -15.66
CA SER A 132 14.84 5.44 -15.71
C SER A 132 15.91 5.31 -16.80
N SER A 133 16.49 4.11 -17.00
CA SER A 133 17.39 3.85 -18.12
C SER A 133 16.65 3.84 -19.46
N ALA A 134 15.51 3.17 -19.57
CA ALA A 134 14.72 3.13 -20.80
C ALA A 134 14.15 4.50 -21.24
N GLY A 135 13.91 5.42 -20.30
CA GLY A 135 13.49 6.79 -20.60
C GLY A 135 14.62 7.70 -21.13
N THR A 136 15.88 7.32 -20.93
CA THR A 136 17.05 8.10 -21.38
C THR A 136 17.44 7.75 -22.82
N ASP A 137 17.12 6.55 -23.32
CA ASP A 137 17.44 6.10 -24.68
C ASP A 137 16.44 6.56 -25.77
N LEU A 138 15.42 7.35 -25.40
CA LEU A 138 14.38 7.86 -26.32
C LEU A 138 14.40 9.40 -26.47
N ALA A 139 15.46 10.08 -26.04
CA ALA A 139 15.66 11.52 -26.15
C ALA A 139 16.81 11.88 -27.11
#